data_AF-A0A8T4LFX9-F1
#
_entry.id   AF-A0A8T4LFX9-F1
#
_cell.length_a   1.000
_cell.length_b   1.000
_cell.length_c   1.000
_cell.angle_alpha   90.00
_cell.angle_beta   90.00
_cell.angle_gamma   90.00
#
_symmetry.space_group_name_H-M   'P 1'
#
loop_
_entity.id
_entity.type
_entity.pdbx_description
1 polymer ?
#
loop_
_entity_poly.entity_id
_entity_poly.type
_entity_poly.pdbx_seq_one_letter_code
_entity_poly.pdbx_strand_id
1 'polypeptide(L)' 'MIKRCIYCKSEIEQDSVVDVCMRCGHAVWGEKMFKAIISNMEGARKSGSLEQGSISTLSFKVAEKLKY' A
#
# COMPACT_ATOMS: atom_id res chain seq x y z
N MET A 1 3.03 2.96 -14.78
CA MET A 1 2.14 3.96 -14.14
C MET A 1 2.91 4.60 -13.01
N ILE A 2 2.74 5.91 -12.79
CA ILE A 2 3.45 6.63 -11.71
C ILE A 2 2.78 6.26 -10.37
N LYS A 3 3.56 5.75 -9.40
CA LYS A 3 3.09 5.55 -8.02
C LYS A 3 3.08 6.89 -7.28
N ARG A 4 2.09 7.09 -6.41
CA ARG A 4 1.95 8.31 -5.63
C ARG A 4 1.65 7.98 -4.18
N CYS A 5 2.24 8.76 -3.28
CA CYS A 5 1.99 8.66 -1.84
C CYS A 5 0.49 8.86 -1.54
N ILE A 6 -0.14 7.93 -0.82
CA ILE A 6 -1.56 8.03 -0.46
C ILE A 6 -1.86 9.29 0.36
N TYR A 7 -0.89 9.77 1.15
CA TYR A 7 -1.05 10.94 2.02
C TYR A 7 -0.78 12.26 1.30
N CYS A 8 0.46 12.49 0.86
CA CYS A 8 0.86 13.80 0.30
C CYS A 8 0.87 13.86 -1.22
N LYS A 9 0.49 12.78 -1.91
CA LYS A 9 0.44 12.66 -3.38
C LYS A 9 1.77 12.88 -4.11
N SER A 10 2.90 12.95 -3.38
CA SER A 10 4.23 12.99 -3.98
C SER A 10 4.49 11.73 -4.79
N GLU A 11 5.34 11.85 -5.81
CA GLU A 11 5.79 10.70 -6.58
C GLU A 11 6.56 9.70 -5.70
N ILE A 12 6.37 8.42 -6.00
CA ILE A 12 7.06 7.29 -5.38
C ILE A 12 7.62 6.43 -6.50
N GLU A 13 8.79 5.84 -6.28
CA GLU A 13 9.38 4.87 -7.19
C GLU A 13 8.40 3.75 -7.56
N GLN A 14 8.33 3.41 -8.84
CA GLN A 14 7.38 2.41 -9.32
C GLN A 14 7.62 1.03 -8.70
N ASP A 15 8.87 0.72 -8.36
CA ASP A 15 9.27 -0.54 -7.72
C ASP A 15 8.96 -0.60 -6.21
N SER A 16 8.50 0.50 -5.61
CA SER A 16 8.22 0.52 -4.16
C SER A 16 7.10 -0.47 -3.78
N VAL A 17 7.33 -1.26 -2.74
CA VAL A 17 6.34 -2.19 -2.17
C VAL A 17 5.20 -1.52 -1.38
N VAL A 18 5.26 -0.20 -1.22
CA VAL A 18 4.26 0.59 -0.50
C VAL A 18 3.89 1.86 -1.26
N ASP A 19 2.65 2.31 -1.12
CA ASP A 19 2.19 3.59 -1.69
C ASP A 19 2.36 4.75 -0.70
N VAL A 20 3.43 4.75 0.10
CA VAL A 20 3.71 5.79 1.10
C VAL A 20 5.17 6.25 1.00
N CYS A 21 5.39 7.56 0.90
CA CYS A 21 6.75 8.11 0.86
C CYS A 21 7.41 8.09 2.24
N MET A 22 8.75 8.10 2.29
CA MET A 22 9.54 8.02 3.52
C MET A 22 9.10 9.02 4.60
N ARG A 23 8.91 10.30 4.21
CA ARG A 23 8.49 11.36 5.12
C ARG A 23 7.13 11.08 5.76
N CYS A 24 6.14 10.67 4.97
CA CYS A 24 4.81 10.35 5.49
C CYS A 24 4.82 9.06 6.31
N GLY A 25 5.58 8.05 5.87
CA GLY A 25 5.72 6.79 6.61
C GLY A 25 6.32 7.01 7.99
N HIS A 26 7.38 7.80 8.08
CA HIS A 26 7.98 8.20 9.36
C HIS A 26 7.03 9.01 10.23
N ALA A 27 6.22 9.90 9.64
CA ALA A 27 5.27 10.70 10.40
C ALA A 27 4.11 9.86 11.00
N VAL A 28 3.63 8.84 10.27
CA VAL A 28 2.50 8.00 10.72
C VAL A 28 2.95 6.89 11.68
N TRP A 29 4.08 6.23 11.39
CA TRP A 29 4.51 5.03 12.09
C TRP A 29 5.83 5.18 12.86
N GLY A 30 6.59 6.25 12.61
CA GLY A 30 7.97 6.37 13.09
C GLY A 30 8.94 5.54 12.26
N GLU A 31 10.23 5.89 12.33
CA GLU A 31 11.29 5.30 11.51
C GLU A 31 11.40 3.77 11.67
N LYS A 32 11.45 3.28 12.93
CA LYS A 32 11.63 1.85 13.22
C LYS A 32 10.49 1.00 12.66
N MET A 33 9.25 1.42 12.89
CA MET A 33 8.09 0.65 12.43
C MET A 33 7.92 0.76 10.92
N PHE A 34 8.14 1.93 10.32
CA PHE A 34 8.07 2.06 8.87
C PHE A 34 9.14 1.22 8.17
N LYS A 35 10.36 1.17 8.71
CA LYS A 35 11.41 0.28 8.22
C LYS A 35 11.02 -1.20 8.32
N ALA A 36 10.39 -1.62 9.42
CA ALA A 36 9.90 -2.99 9.58
C ALA A 36 8.79 -3.31 8.57
N ILE A 37 7.86 -2.38 8.32
CA ILE A 37 6.81 -2.51 7.30
C ILE A 37 7.45 -2.74 5.93
N ILE A 38 8.38 -1.86 5.50
CA ILE A 38 9.06 -2.01 4.21
C ILE A 38 9.77 -3.38 4.14
N SER A 39 10.54 -3.75 5.17
CA SER A 39 11.26 -5.01 5.20
C SER A 39 10.35 -6.23 5.07
N ASN A 40 9.20 -6.23 5.75
CA ASN A 40 8.24 -7.33 5.69
C ASN A 40 7.58 -7.43 4.31
N MET A 41 7.19 -6.28 3.74
CA MET A 41 6.59 -6.22 2.41
C MET A 41 7.57 -6.66 1.32
N GLU A 42 8.84 -6.27 1.43
CA GLU A 42 9.91 -6.76 0.56
C GLU A 42 10.17 -8.26 0.73
N GLY A 43 10.11 -8.77 1.97
CA GLY A 43 10.19 -10.21 2.25
C GLY A 43 9.08 -10.98 1.56
N ALA A 44 7.82 -10.52 1.69
CA ALA A 44 6.66 -11.11 1.06
C ALA A 44 6.74 -11.04 -0.48
N ARG A 45 7.25 -9.93 -1.04
CA ARG A 45 7.50 -9.79 -2.48
C ARG A 45 8.46 -10.88 -2.97
N LYS A 46 9.56 -11.09 -2.26
CA LYS A 46 10.58 -12.09 -2.61
C LYS A 46 10.07 -13.53 -2.46
N SER A 47 9.22 -13.80 -1.48
CA SER A 47 8.64 -15.13 -1.28
C SER A 47 7.46 -15.44 -2.20
N GLY A 48 7.01 -14.47 -3.01
CA GLY A 48 5.80 -14.60 -3.83
C GLY A 48 4.52 -14.68 -2.99
N SER A 49 4.56 -14.21 -1.75
CA SER A 49 3.42 -14.22 -0.82
C SER A 49 2.80 -12.83 -0.62
N LEU A 50 3.16 -11.87 -1.48
CA LEU A 50 2.62 -10.52 -1.45
C LEU A 50 1.24 -10.48 -2.09
N GLU A 51 0.23 -10.90 -1.34
CA GLU A 51 -1.18 -10.87 -1.75
C GLU A 51 -1.86 -9.58 -1.24
N GLN A 52 -1.64 -8.47 -1.94
CA GLN A 52 -2.43 -7.25 -1.74
C GLN A 52 -3.77 -7.44 -2.45
N GLY A 53 -4.76 -8.00 -1.74
CA GLY A 53 -6.08 -8.34 -2.28
C GLY A 53 -6.58 -7.32 -3.31
N SER A 54 -6.83 -7.78 -4.52
CA SER A 54 -7.28 -6.91 -5.61
C SER A 54 -8.80 -6.75 -5.54
N ILE A 55 -9.27 -5.51 -5.41
CA ILE A 55 -10.68 -5.21 -5.70
C ILE A 55 -10.79 -5.18 -7.23
N SER A 56 -11.01 -6.34 -7.83
CA SER A 56 -11.46 -6.37 -9.22
C SER A 56 -12.81 -5.65 -9.31
N THR A 57 -13.03 -4.94 -10.41
CA THR A 57 -14.23 -4.11 -10.67
C THR A 57 -15.57 -4.88 -10.63
N LEU A 58 -15.54 -6.19 -10.37
CA LEU A 58 -16.70 -7.06 -10.18
C LEU A 58 -17.46 -6.82 -8.85
N SER A 59 -16.90 -6.07 -7.88
CA SER A 59 -17.53 -5.89 -6.56
C SER A 59 -18.53 -4.73 -6.42
N PHE A 60 -18.76 -3.90 -7.44
CA PHE A 60 -19.73 -2.79 -7.31
C PHE A 60 -21.19 -3.26 -7.14
N LYS A 61 -21.53 -4.50 -7.51
CA LYS A 61 -22.90 -5.04 -7.33
C LYS A 61 -23.23 -5.43 -5.89
N VAL A 62 -22.24 -5.59 -5.00
CA VAL A 62 -22.49 -6.01 -3.60
C VAL A 62 -22.69 -4.80 -2.67
N ALA A 63 -22.09 -3.65 -2.99
CA ALA A 63 -22.19 -2.44 -2.18
C ALA A 63 -23.60 -1.81 -2.17
N GLU A 64 -24.45 -2.09 -3.14
CA GLU A 64 -25.83 -1.56 -3.19
C GLU A 64 -26.78 -2.30 -2.25
N LYS A 65 -26.46 -3.54 -1.85
CA LYS A 65 -27.32 -4.38 -0.98
C LYS A 65 -27.13 -4.19 0.52
N LEU A 66 -26.17 -3.37 0.95
CA LEU A 66 -25.84 -3.17 2.38
C LEU A 66 -26.06 -1.74 2.87
N LYS A 67 -26.96 -0.99 2.22
CA LYS A 67 -27.51 0.24 2.81
C LYS A 67 -28.57 -0.14 3.86
N TYR A 68 -28.14 -0.29 5.11
CA TYR A 68 -28.98 0.03 6.26
C TYR A 68 -28.93 1.54 6.48
#